data_AF-A0ABD5LYT7-F1
#
_entry.id   AF-A0ABD5LYT7-F1
#
_cell.length_a   1.000
_cell.length_b   1.000
_cell.length_c   1.000
_cell.angle_alpha   90.00
_cell.angle_beta   90.00
_cell.angle_gamma   90.00
#
_symmetry.space_group_name_H-M   'P 1'
#
loop_
_entity.id
_entity.type
_entity.pdbx_description
1 polymer ?
#
loop_
_entity_poly.entity_id
_entity_poly.type
_entity_poly.pdbx_seq_one_letter_code
_entity_poly.pdbx_strand_id
1 'polypeptide(L)'
;MDAKMYSRVNKRFEAELEQAHYQDDVNLLAIGTFGFADSGIAKIEEIALVPLNQTWLPFESLGEKELLDTLTMQNRSFIKCLRYNLSPKSPIANVLLTDTNPPTAFYLINDQTEDSYITEAKELIASSEFTSILVNVDRDVVDIPPPENKPLLGYNNHTDTAVNS
;
A
#
# COMPACT_ATOMS: atom_id res chain seq x y z
N MET A 1 -6.19 -18.57 -19.85
CA MET A 1 -6.52 -17.17 -20.23
C MET A 1 -6.52 -17.08 -21.76
N ASP A 2 -7.48 -16.37 -22.37
CA ASP A 2 -7.50 -16.20 -23.83
C ASP A 2 -6.58 -15.04 -24.30
N ALA A 3 -6.29 -14.98 -25.60
CA ALA A 3 -5.35 -14.00 -26.15
C ALA A 3 -5.80 -12.54 -25.96
N LYS A 4 -7.11 -12.28 -26.00
CA LYS A 4 -7.66 -10.93 -25.78
C LYS A 4 -7.46 -10.50 -24.33
N MET A 5 -7.71 -11.41 -23.38
CA MET A 5 -7.49 -11.15 -21.97
C MET A 5 -5.99 -10.99 -21.66
N TYR A 6 -5.12 -11.84 -22.21
CA TYR A 6 -3.67 -11.72 -22.06
C TYR A 6 -3.16 -10.34 -22.49
N SER A 7 -3.59 -9.85 -23.66
CA SER A 7 -3.22 -8.52 -24.15
C SER A 7 -3.73 -7.39 -23.25
N ARG A 8 -4.96 -7.49 -22.72
CA ARG A 8 -5.51 -6.50 -21.79
C ARG A 8 -4.76 -6.48 -20.46
N VAL A 9 -4.42 -7.65 -19.92
CA VAL A 9 -3.67 -7.79 -18.66
C VAL A 9 -2.29 -7.17 -18.81
N ASN A 10 -1.54 -7.55 -19.85
CA ASN A 10 -0.20 -6.98 -20.09
C ASN A 10 -0.22 -5.47 -20.26
N LYS A 11 -1.23 -4.94 -20.98
CA LYS A 11 -1.36 -3.48 -21.16
C LYS A 11 -1.78 -2.76 -19.87
N ARG A 12 -2.67 -3.36 -19.08
CA ARG A 12 -3.17 -2.72 -17.85
C ARG A 12 -2.13 -2.72 -16.75
N PHE A 13 -1.37 -3.81 -16.62
CA PHE A 13 -0.40 -4.01 -15.55
C PHE A 13 1.04 -3.82 -16.02
N GLU A 14 1.26 -3.04 -17.10
CA GLU A 14 2.59 -2.84 -17.69
C GLU A 14 3.58 -2.30 -16.65
N ALA A 15 3.18 -1.27 -15.89
CA ALA A 15 4.01 -0.67 -14.86
C ALA A 15 4.34 -1.66 -13.72
N GLU A 16 3.35 -2.42 -13.24
CA GLU A 16 3.51 -3.41 -12.18
C GLU A 16 4.40 -4.59 -12.64
N LEU A 17 4.25 -5.02 -13.91
CA LEU A 17 5.08 -6.05 -14.54
C LEU A 17 6.53 -5.58 -14.72
N GLU A 18 6.74 -4.32 -15.15
CA GLU A 18 8.07 -3.72 -15.25
C GLU A 18 8.75 -3.64 -13.88
N GLN A 19 8.04 -3.16 -12.86
CA GLN A 19 8.56 -3.11 -11.49
C GLN A 19 9.03 -4.49 -11.01
N ALA A 20 8.19 -5.51 -11.17
CA ALA A 20 8.54 -6.88 -10.78
C ALA A 20 9.66 -7.49 -11.65
N HIS A 21 9.87 -7.00 -12.88
CA HIS A 21 10.93 -7.47 -13.75
C HIS A 21 12.30 -6.88 -13.41
N TYR A 22 12.33 -5.60 -13.03
CA TYR A 22 13.58 -4.85 -12.79
C TYR A 22 14.03 -4.83 -11.33
N GLN A 23 13.14 -5.16 -10.38
CA GLN A 23 13.45 -5.16 -8.95
C GLN A 23 13.41 -6.60 -8.43
N ASP A 24 14.58 -7.16 -8.10
CA ASP A 24 14.71 -8.52 -7.54
C ASP A 24 13.97 -8.69 -6.20
N ASP A 25 13.62 -7.57 -5.56
CA ASP A 25 13.02 -7.50 -4.24
C ASP A 25 11.51 -7.20 -4.26
N VAL A 26 10.90 -7.30 -5.43
CA VAL A 26 9.45 -7.14 -5.65
C VAL A 26 8.81 -8.49 -5.96
N ASN A 27 7.82 -8.86 -5.14
CA ASN A 27 6.94 -10.00 -5.41
C ASN A 27 5.71 -9.53 -6.19
N LEU A 28 5.19 -10.38 -7.08
CA LEU A 28 3.95 -10.08 -7.81
C LEU A 28 2.84 -11.05 -7.41
N LEU A 29 1.85 -10.55 -6.68
CA LEU A 29 0.67 -11.33 -6.29
C LEU A 29 -0.37 -11.30 -7.40
N ALA A 30 -0.75 -12.48 -7.90
CA ALA A 30 -1.88 -12.64 -8.80
C ALA A 30 -3.13 -13.06 -8.04
N ILE A 31 -4.21 -12.30 -8.17
CA ILE A 31 -5.53 -12.61 -7.60
C ILE A 31 -6.51 -12.73 -8.77
N GLY A 32 -7.26 -13.81 -8.86
CA GLY A 32 -8.19 -13.97 -9.97
C GLY A 32 -9.25 -15.02 -9.73
N THR A 33 -10.29 -14.95 -10.54
CA THR A 33 -11.34 -15.96 -10.62
C THR A 33 -11.11 -16.84 -11.84
N PHE A 34 -11.39 -18.13 -11.69
CA PHE A 34 -11.33 -19.07 -12.80
C PHE A 34 -12.60 -19.92 -12.83
N GLY A 35 -13.05 -20.23 -14.04
CA GLY A 35 -14.15 -21.14 -14.32
C GLY A 35 -13.70 -22.27 -15.24
N PHE A 36 -14.61 -23.19 -15.55
CA PHE A 36 -14.40 -24.22 -16.57
C PHE A 36 -15.32 -23.93 -17.76
N ALA A 37 -14.79 -24.01 -18.97
CA ALA A 37 -15.61 -24.02 -20.18
C ALA A 37 -16.35 -25.36 -20.31
N ASP A 38 -17.39 -25.41 -21.16
CA ASP A 38 -18.13 -26.66 -21.47
C ASP A 38 -17.23 -27.79 -22.01
N SER A 39 -16.06 -27.43 -22.55
CA SER A 39 -15.02 -28.38 -22.98
C SER A 39 -14.20 -28.99 -21.83
N GLY A 40 -14.44 -28.59 -20.57
CA GLY A 40 -13.69 -28.99 -19.39
C GLY A 40 -12.36 -28.24 -19.18
N ILE A 41 -12.05 -27.26 -20.02
CA ILE A 41 -10.81 -26.47 -19.92
C ILE A 41 -10.99 -25.33 -18.91
N ALA A 42 -10.08 -25.23 -17.94
CA ALA A 42 -10.05 -24.13 -16.98
C ALA A 42 -9.69 -22.80 -17.67
N LYS A 43 -10.44 -21.74 -17.37
CA LYS A 43 -10.28 -20.40 -17.93
C LYS A 43 -10.25 -19.38 -16.80
N ILE A 44 -9.25 -18.52 -16.82
CA ILE A 44 -9.22 -17.31 -15.99
C ILE A 44 -10.26 -16.33 -16.55
N GLU A 45 -11.16 -15.87 -15.71
CA GLU A 45 -12.22 -14.91 -16.05
C GLU A 45 -11.79 -13.48 -15.72
N GLU A 46 -11.22 -13.30 -14.53
CA GLU A 46 -10.68 -12.04 -14.04
C GLU A 46 -9.33 -12.25 -13.37
N ILE A 47 -8.44 -11.26 -13.46
CA ILE A 47 -7.14 -11.26 -12.78
C ILE A 47 -6.73 -9.84 -12.43
N ALA A 48 -6.16 -9.69 -11.24
CA ALA A 48 -5.47 -8.51 -10.75
C ALA A 48 -4.03 -8.90 -10.39
N LEU A 49 -3.09 -8.01 -10.69
CA LEU A 49 -1.70 -8.14 -10.30
C LEU A 49 -1.38 -7.03 -9.30
N VAL A 50 -0.75 -7.39 -8.18
CA VAL A 50 -0.40 -6.46 -7.11
C VAL A 50 1.09 -6.61 -6.81
N PRO A 51 1.92 -5.57 -7.04
CA PRO A 51 3.32 -5.59 -6.65
C PRO A 51 3.42 -5.44 -5.13
N LEU A 52 4.27 -6.26 -4.52
CA LEU A 52 4.51 -6.33 -3.10
C LEU A 52 6.01 -6.20 -2.83
N ASN A 53 6.41 -5.48 -1.78
CA ASN A 53 7.82 -5.39 -1.40
C ASN A 53 8.32 -6.72 -0.77
N GLN A 54 9.57 -6.75 -0.30
CA GLN A 54 10.16 -7.95 0.34
C GLN A 54 9.37 -8.45 1.55
N THR A 55 8.68 -7.55 2.25
CA THR A 55 7.88 -7.85 3.44
C THR A 55 6.40 -8.10 3.11
N TRP A 56 6.09 -8.35 1.83
CA TRP A 56 4.76 -8.67 1.31
C TRP A 56 3.72 -7.54 1.49
N LEU A 57 4.17 -6.29 1.62
CA LEU A 57 3.31 -5.10 1.65
C LEU A 57 3.06 -4.57 0.23
N PRO A 58 1.80 -4.29 -0.15
CA PRO A 58 1.48 -3.70 -1.44
C PRO A 58 1.95 -2.25 -1.55
N PHE A 59 2.40 -1.87 -2.73
CA PHE A 59 2.80 -0.50 -3.07
C PHE A 59 2.34 -0.12 -4.48
N GLU A 60 2.25 1.17 -4.76
CA GLU A 60 1.80 1.71 -6.05
C GLU A 60 2.92 2.45 -6.79
N SER A 61 3.99 2.85 -6.08
CA SER A 61 5.14 3.54 -6.64
C SER A 61 6.43 3.13 -5.94
N LEU A 62 7.58 3.37 -6.58
CA LEU A 62 8.89 3.10 -5.97
C LEU A 62 9.12 3.96 -4.71
N GLY A 63 8.73 5.23 -4.72
CA GLY A 63 8.82 6.08 -3.53
C GLY A 63 7.96 5.57 -2.36
N GLU A 64 6.80 4.97 -2.66
CA GLU A 64 6.01 4.30 -1.62
C GLU A 64 6.69 3.02 -1.11
N LYS A 65 7.25 2.20 -2.00
CA LYS A 65 8.02 1.02 -1.62
C LYS A 65 9.17 1.39 -0.67
N GLU A 66 9.95 2.41 -1.00
CA GLU A 66 11.08 2.89 -0.18
C GLU A 66 10.62 3.37 1.20
N LEU A 67 9.49 4.08 1.28
CA LEU A 67 8.89 4.47 2.56
C LEU A 67 8.50 3.23 3.37
N LEU A 68 7.81 2.25 2.78
CA LEU A 68 7.38 1.04 3.47
C LEU A 68 8.58 0.21 3.96
N ASP A 69 9.61 0.09 3.14
CA ASP A 69 10.85 -0.62 3.49
C ASP A 69 11.54 0.08 4.68
N THR A 70 11.61 1.42 4.65
CA THR A 70 12.16 2.23 5.74
C THR A 70 11.38 2.07 7.03
N LEU A 71 10.05 2.17 6.97
CA LEU A 71 9.17 2.02 8.13
C LEU A 71 9.24 0.61 8.73
N THR A 72 9.32 -0.41 7.88
CA THR A 72 9.45 -1.79 8.32
C THR A 72 10.80 -2.05 8.98
N MET A 73 11.90 -1.55 8.37
CA MET A 73 13.24 -1.64 8.95
C MET A 73 13.34 -0.94 10.33
N GLN A 74 12.60 0.16 10.50
CA GLN A 74 12.51 0.91 11.75
C GLN A 74 11.52 0.31 12.78
N ASN A 75 10.88 -0.83 12.47
CA ASN A 75 9.84 -1.45 13.31
C ASN A 75 8.71 -0.49 13.71
N ARG A 76 8.29 0.36 12.77
CA ARG A 76 7.21 1.35 12.99
C ARG A 76 5.85 0.66 12.98
N SER A 77 4.92 1.18 13.79
CA SER A 77 3.51 0.80 13.70
C SER A 77 2.78 1.73 12.76
N PHE A 78 2.15 1.18 11.73
CA PHE A 78 1.45 1.94 10.72
C PHE A 78 0.33 1.16 10.06
N ILE A 79 -0.59 1.88 9.41
CA ILE A 79 -1.62 1.34 8.53
C ILE A 79 -1.22 1.70 7.10
N LYS A 80 -1.08 0.70 6.22
CA LYS A 80 -1.02 0.92 4.77
C LYS A 80 -2.42 1.22 4.27
N CYS A 81 -2.61 2.40 3.69
CA CYS A 81 -3.87 2.80 3.10
C CYS A 81 -3.95 2.28 1.66
N LEU A 82 -5.09 1.69 1.29
CA LEU A 82 -5.30 1.07 -0.01
C LEU A 82 -6.45 1.75 -0.76
N ARG A 83 -6.30 1.93 -2.07
CA ARG A 83 -7.32 2.52 -2.95
C ARG A 83 -8.45 1.55 -3.27
N TYR A 84 -9.23 1.17 -2.27
CA TYR A 84 -10.44 0.37 -2.51
C TYR A 84 -11.50 1.22 -3.19
N ASN A 85 -11.81 0.91 -4.46
CA ASN A 85 -12.79 1.63 -5.29
C ASN A 85 -12.49 3.13 -5.49
N LEU A 86 -11.27 3.58 -5.17
CA LEU A 86 -10.86 4.97 -5.32
C LEU A 86 -10.14 5.16 -6.66
N SER A 87 -10.43 6.26 -7.35
CA SER A 87 -9.74 6.62 -8.60
C SER A 87 -8.24 6.80 -8.35
N PRO A 88 -7.35 6.37 -9.27
CA PRO A 88 -5.93 6.70 -9.21
C PRO A 88 -5.65 8.22 -9.19
N LYS A 89 -6.60 9.02 -9.69
CA LYS A 89 -6.52 10.48 -9.69
C LYS A 89 -6.97 11.13 -8.39
N SER A 90 -7.57 10.38 -7.47
CA SER A 90 -8.02 10.91 -6.19
C SER A 90 -6.94 10.68 -5.13
N PRO A 91 -6.62 11.70 -4.32
CA PRO A 91 -5.60 11.57 -3.28
C PRO A 91 -6.06 10.67 -2.15
N ILE A 92 -5.10 9.92 -1.61
CA ILE A 92 -5.23 9.11 -0.40
C ILE A 92 -3.89 9.19 0.33
N ALA A 93 -3.90 9.12 1.66
CA ALA A 93 -2.67 8.87 2.37
C ALA A 93 -2.11 7.52 1.90
N ASN A 94 -0.80 7.43 1.68
CA ASN A 94 -0.10 6.18 1.39
C ASN A 94 0.00 5.31 2.65
N VAL A 95 0.33 5.95 3.77
CA VAL A 95 0.54 5.34 5.08
C VAL A 95 0.00 6.26 6.18
N LEU A 96 -0.55 5.68 7.25
CA LEU A 96 -0.84 6.36 8.50
C LEU A 96 0.03 5.76 9.61
N LEU A 97 0.99 6.54 10.13
CA LEU A 97 1.76 6.15 11.31
C LEU A 97 0.86 6.20 12.55
N THR A 98 0.71 5.06 13.20
CA THR A 98 -0.14 4.90 14.39
C THR A 98 0.65 4.94 15.69
N ASP A 99 1.98 4.92 15.59
CA ASP A 99 2.89 5.13 16.70
C ASP A 99 3.26 6.60 16.92
N THR A 100 2.60 7.55 16.26
CA THR A 100 2.72 9.00 16.54
C THR A 100 1.46 9.52 17.20
N ASN A 101 1.58 10.63 17.92
CA ASN A 101 0.45 11.30 18.55
C ASN A 101 0.44 12.81 18.25
N PRO A 102 -0.55 13.31 17.50
CA PRO A 102 -1.60 12.54 16.82
C PRO A 102 -1.02 11.62 15.71
N PRO A 103 -1.78 10.63 15.21
CA PRO A 103 -1.35 9.80 14.08
C PRO A 103 -0.96 10.65 12.87
N THR A 104 0.09 10.23 12.15
CA THR A 104 0.70 11.00 11.06
C THR A 104 0.46 10.35 9.70
N ALA A 105 -0.28 11.01 8.81
CA ALA A 105 -0.57 10.55 7.46
C ALA A 105 0.52 11.01 6.47
N PHE A 106 1.01 10.11 5.63
CA PHE A 106 1.95 10.42 4.55
C PHE A 106 1.22 10.45 3.21
N TYR A 107 1.42 11.52 2.46
CA TYR A 107 0.96 11.67 1.08
C TYR A 107 2.20 11.85 0.20
N LEU A 108 2.43 10.91 -0.71
CA LEU A 108 3.57 10.91 -1.61
C LEU A 108 3.15 11.47 -2.96
N ILE A 109 3.88 12.47 -3.44
CA ILE A 109 3.77 13.01 -4.80
C ILE A 109 5.14 12.96 -5.46
N ASN A 110 5.18 13.20 -6.77
CA ASN A 110 6.40 13.27 -7.57
C ASN A 110 6.28 14.42 -8.58
N ASP A 111 7.32 14.65 -9.39
CA ASP A 111 7.35 15.75 -10.35
C ASP A 111 6.36 15.61 -11.50
N GLN A 112 5.79 14.41 -11.68
CA GLN A 112 4.76 14.13 -12.69
C GLN A 112 3.34 14.18 -12.11
N THR A 113 3.19 14.45 -10.81
CA THR A 113 1.87 14.51 -10.18
C THR A 113 1.12 15.75 -10.64
N GLU A 114 -0.12 15.58 -11.10
CA GLU A 114 -0.97 16.67 -11.59
C GLU A 114 -1.26 17.71 -10.48
N ASP A 115 -1.26 19.01 -10.82
CA ASP A 115 -1.57 20.10 -9.87
C ASP A 115 -2.96 19.96 -9.23
N SER A 116 -3.92 19.38 -9.97
CA SER A 116 -5.27 19.07 -9.49
C SER A 116 -5.24 18.09 -8.32
N TYR A 117 -4.44 17.02 -8.42
CA TYR A 117 -4.24 16.04 -7.36
C TYR A 117 -3.63 16.69 -6.12
N ILE A 118 -2.59 17.52 -6.31
CA ILE A 118 -1.89 18.21 -5.22
C ILE A 118 -2.86 19.15 -4.49
N THR A 119 -3.71 19.85 -5.24
CA THR A 119 -4.72 20.76 -4.68
C THR A 119 -5.74 19.99 -3.85
N GLU A 120 -6.32 18.93 -4.40
CA GLU A 120 -7.29 18.09 -3.69
C GLU A 120 -6.67 17.43 -2.45
N ALA A 121 -5.40 17.00 -2.52
CA ALA A 121 -4.68 16.43 -1.38
C ALA A 121 -4.52 17.46 -0.24
N LYS A 122 -4.19 18.72 -0.57
CA LYS A 122 -4.08 19.80 0.40
C LYS A 122 -5.42 20.14 1.05
N GLU A 123 -6.52 20.09 0.29
CA GLU A 123 -7.87 20.30 0.82
C GLU A 123 -8.28 19.16 1.78
N LEU A 124 -7.99 17.90 1.42
CA LEU A 124 -8.19 16.76 2.32
C LEU A 124 -7.36 16.88 3.60
N ILE A 125 -6.08 17.23 3.47
CA ILE A 125 -5.19 17.42 4.62
C ILE A 125 -5.71 18.53 5.54
N ALA A 126 -6.13 19.67 4.99
CA ALA A 126 -6.62 20.81 5.76
C ALA A 126 -7.94 20.52 6.51
N SER A 127 -8.71 19.54 6.05
CA SER A 127 -9.97 19.11 6.68
C SER A 127 -9.85 17.85 7.55
N SER A 128 -8.64 17.29 7.67
CA SER A 128 -8.34 16.08 8.42
C SER A 128 -7.97 16.37 9.88
N GLU A 129 -8.27 15.43 10.78
CA GLU A 129 -7.82 15.47 12.19
C GLU A 129 -6.38 14.93 12.37
N PHE A 130 -5.80 14.34 11.32
CA PHE A 130 -4.44 13.78 11.37
C PHE A 130 -3.39 14.84 11.07
N THR A 131 -2.25 14.77 11.78
CA THR A 131 -1.04 15.42 11.29
C THR A 131 -0.69 14.79 9.94
N SER A 132 -0.37 15.58 8.93
CA SER A 132 -0.14 15.06 7.59
C SER A 132 1.14 15.64 6.98
N ILE A 133 1.89 14.79 6.29
CA ILE A 133 3.11 15.13 5.57
C ILE A 133 2.86 14.88 4.09
N LEU A 134 2.86 15.95 3.30
CA LEU A 134 2.86 15.88 1.83
C LEU A 134 4.29 16.07 1.36
N VAL A 135 4.86 15.07 0.71
CA VAL A 135 6.28 15.05 0.32
C VAL A 135 6.44 14.73 -1.16
N ASN A 136 7.31 15.48 -1.84
CA ASN A 136 7.71 15.15 -3.21
C ASN A 136 8.93 14.25 -3.19
N VAL A 137 8.75 12.97 -3.55
CA VAL A 137 9.80 11.95 -3.46
C VAL A 137 10.96 12.16 -4.43
N ASP A 138 10.81 12.99 -5.46
CA ASP A 138 11.89 13.31 -6.41
C ASP A 138 12.80 14.44 -5.91
N ARG A 139 12.35 15.22 -4.91
CA ARG A 139 13.01 16.46 -4.48
C ARG A 139 13.35 16.51 -3.00
N ASP A 140 12.53 15.88 -2.18
CA ASP A 140 12.54 16.03 -0.74
C ASP A 140 12.94 14.72 -0.06
N VAL A 141 13.63 14.85 1.08
CA VAL A 141 13.86 13.71 1.97
C VAL A 141 12.60 13.49 2.81
N VAL A 142 12.14 12.25 2.88
CA VAL A 142 10.99 11.89 3.72
C VAL A 142 11.39 11.95 5.20
N ASP A 143 10.97 13.01 5.88
CA ASP A 143 11.18 13.16 7.33
C ASP A 143 10.14 12.34 8.10
N ILE A 144 10.61 11.31 8.82
CA ILE A 144 9.75 10.39 9.55
C ILE A 144 9.79 10.79 11.03
N PRO A 145 8.67 11.29 11.62
CA PRO A 145 8.64 11.68 13.02
C PRO A 145 8.96 10.49 13.93
N PRO A 146 9.66 10.70 15.06
CA PRO A 146 9.99 9.61 15.98
C PRO A 146 8.71 8.98 16.58
N PRO A 147 8.72 7.68 16.90
CA PRO A 147 7.58 7.05 17.54
C PRO A 147 7.39 7.57 18.96
N GLU A 148 6.13 7.79 19.36
CA GLU A 148 5.75 7.95 20.75
C GLU A 148 5.72 6.56 21.38
N ASN A 149 6.68 6.25 22.27
CA ASN A 149 6.81 4.93 22.91
C ASN A 149 5.51 4.51 23.63
N LYS A 150 4.64 3.77 22.95
CA LYS A 150 3.61 2.91 23.53
C LYS A 150 3.60 1.60 22.77
N PRO A 151 4.10 0.49 23.34
CA PRO A 151 3.85 -0.81 22.75
C PRO A 151 2.35 -1.07 22.77
N LEU A 152 1.72 -1.16 21.60
CA LEU A 152 0.29 -1.51 21.48
C LEU A 152 0.16 -2.98 21.11
N LEU A 153 0.15 -3.81 22.16
CA LEU A 153 -0.69 -5.00 22.38
C LEU A 153 -0.02 -5.85 23.47
N GLY A 154 -0.35 -5.55 24.73
CA GLY A 154 -0.33 -6.59 25.74
C GLY A 154 -1.35 -7.65 25.32
N TYR A 155 -0.88 -8.77 24.77
CA TYR A 155 -1.68 -9.98 24.76
C TYR A 155 -2.01 -10.29 26.23
N ASN A 156 -3.22 -9.92 26.67
CA ASN A 156 -3.76 -10.42 27.91
C ASN A 156 -3.92 -11.92 27.74
N ASN A 157 -2.91 -12.69 28.16
CA ASN A 157 -3.10 -14.10 28.43
C ASN A 157 -4.13 -14.19 29.55
N HIS A 158 -5.41 -14.35 29.19
CA HIS A 158 -6.35 -15.07 30.04
C HIS A 158 -5.86 -16.52 30.12
N THR A 159 -4.86 -16.76 30.96
CA THR A 159 -4.77 -18.05 31.62
C THR A 159 -5.74 -18.01 32.78
N ASP A 160 -6.85 -18.72 32.59
CA ASP A 160 -7.74 -19.23 33.62
C ASP A 160 -7.03 -19.42 34.96
N THR A 161 -7.35 -18.60 35.96
CA THR A 161 -7.29 -19.04 37.35
C THR A 161 -8.52 -19.89 37.62
N ALA A 162 -8.49 -21.13 37.12
CA ALA A 162 -9.25 -22.21 37.71
C ALA A 162 -8.57 -22.65 39.00
N VAL A 163 -9.29 -22.50 40.11
CA VAL A 163 -9.36 -23.41 41.28
C VAL A 163 -8.03 -23.89 41.90
N ASN A 164 -7.80 -23.44 43.13
CA ASN A 164 -7.18 -24.12 44.31
C ASN A 164 -6.53 -23.00 45.16
N SER A 165 -6.94 -22.68 46.39
CA SER A 165 -7.45 -23.48 47.51
C SER A 165 -8.19 -22.56 48.48
#